data_AF-A0A7C5ASC5-F1
#
_entry.id   AF-A0A7C5ASC5-F1
#
_cell.length_a   1.000
_cell.length_b   1.000
_cell.length_c   1.000
_cell.angle_alpha   90.00
_cell.angle_beta   90.00
_cell.angle_gamma   90.00
#
_symmetry.space_group_name_H-M   'P 1'
#
loop_
_entity.id
_entity.type
_entity.pdbx_description
1 polymer ?
#
loop_
_entity_poly.entity_id
_entity_poly.type
_entity_poly.pdbx_seq_one_letter_code
_entity_poly.pdbx_strand_id
1 'polypeptide(L)'
;NGIADLADHDALAARGAWLEYDGLRADTAEWHLTLVRHALERGYGDQILLSHDAGWYEAGQPQGGTVRPYTYLMAEFVPLLRQAGLGEEEIHRLLVENPRRALTIS
;
A
#
# COMPACT_ATOMS: atom_id res chain seq x y z
N ASN A 1 -6.63 -7.84 -9.58
CA ASN A 1 -5.24 -8.16 -9.95
C ASN A 1 -4.39 -8.08 -8.71
N GLY A 2 -3.69 -9.17 -8.39
CA GLY A 2 -2.86 -9.28 -7.20
C GLY A 2 -2.54 -10.75 -6.94
N ILE A 3 -1.38 -11.02 -6.35
CA ILE A 3 -1.02 -12.34 -5.88
C ILE A 3 -1.96 -12.68 -4.70
N ALA A 4 -2.73 -13.77 -4.84
CA ALA A 4 -3.72 -14.15 -3.84
C ALA A 4 -3.10 -14.93 -2.66
N ASP A 5 -2.07 -15.71 -2.92
CA ASP A 5 -1.44 -16.56 -1.90
C ASP A 5 -0.37 -15.78 -1.12
N LEU A 6 -0.53 -15.69 0.20
CA LEU A 6 0.43 -15.06 1.11
C LEU A 6 1.83 -15.70 1.02
N ALA A 7 1.93 -16.98 0.68
CA ALA A 7 3.21 -17.67 0.51
C ALA A 7 4.03 -17.11 -0.66
N ASP A 8 3.38 -16.63 -1.71
CA ASP A 8 4.05 -16.02 -2.86
C ASP A 8 4.60 -14.62 -2.50
N HIS A 9 3.88 -13.86 -1.66
CA HIS A 9 4.39 -12.60 -1.11
C HIS A 9 5.63 -12.81 -0.25
N ASP A 10 5.62 -13.83 0.62
CA ASP A 10 6.79 -14.23 1.41
C ASP A 10 7.98 -14.59 0.51
N ALA A 11 7.73 -15.39 -0.52
CA ALA A 11 8.73 -15.81 -1.48
C ALA A 11 9.37 -14.63 -2.22
N LEU A 12 8.60 -13.59 -2.54
CA LEU A 12 9.11 -12.37 -3.18
C LEU A 12 9.90 -11.51 -2.19
N ALA A 13 9.36 -11.26 -0.99
CA ALA A 13 10.02 -10.46 0.03
C ALA A 13 11.34 -11.10 0.49
N ALA A 14 11.38 -12.43 0.67
CA ALA A 14 12.59 -13.17 1.00
C ALA A 14 13.70 -13.04 -0.06
N ARG A 15 13.36 -12.73 -1.31
CA ARG A 15 14.32 -12.46 -2.40
C ARG A 15 14.73 -10.98 -2.47
N GLY A 16 14.27 -10.15 -1.56
CA GLY A 16 14.57 -8.72 -1.50
C GLY A 16 13.65 -7.84 -2.36
N ALA A 17 12.54 -8.38 -2.88
CA ALA A 17 11.58 -7.57 -3.63
C ALA A 17 10.83 -6.60 -2.71
N TRP A 18 10.44 -5.45 -3.25
CA TRP A 18 9.44 -4.59 -2.63
C TRP A 18 8.04 -5.18 -2.85
N LEU A 19 7.25 -5.23 -1.78
CA LEU A 19 5.83 -5.57 -1.80
C LEU A 19 5.03 -4.26 -1.89
N GLU A 20 4.72 -3.85 -3.11
CA GLU A 20 3.84 -2.70 -3.34
C GLU A 20 2.39 -3.15 -3.37
N TYR A 21 1.60 -2.65 -2.43
CA TYR A 21 0.16 -2.82 -2.41
C TYR A 21 -0.50 -1.53 -2.91
N ASP A 22 -0.66 -1.46 -4.23
CA ASP A 22 -1.03 -0.26 -4.99
C ASP A 22 -2.52 -0.12 -5.27
N GLY A 23 -3.36 -1.04 -4.79
CA GLY A 23 -4.77 -1.10 -5.16
C GLY A 23 -5.74 -0.51 -4.14
N LEU A 24 -5.28 0.33 -3.21
CA LEU A 24 -6.08 0.76 -2.06
C LEU A 24 -7.38 1.50 -2.43
N ARG A 25 -8.47 1.01 -1.85
CA ARG A 25 -9.84 1.56 -1.92
C ARG A 25 -10.74 0.82 -0.93
N ALA A 26 -11.90 1.39 -0.63
CA ALA A 26 -12.85 0.90 0.38
C ALA A 26 -13.17 -0.60 0.27
N ASP A 27 -13.45 -1.11 -0.93
CA ASP A 27 -13.79 -2.52 -1.17
C ASP A 27 -12.61 -3.49 -1.05
N THR A 28 -11.38 -2.98 -0.92
CA THR A 28 -10.17 -3.80 -0.78
C THR A 28 -9.40 -3.58 0.52
N ALA A 29 -9.92 -2.71 1.39
CA ALA A 29 -9.24 -2.28 2.60
C ALA A 29 -8.85 -3.46 3.50
N GLU A 30 -9.78 -4.39 3.72
CA GLU A 30 -9.56 -5.56 4.57
C GLU A 30 -8.44 -6.44 4.02
N TRP A 31 -8.44 -6.71 2.70
CA TRP A 31 -7.40 -7.53 2.09
C TRP A 31 -6.02 -6.86 2.15
N HIS A 32 -5.94 -5.56 1.89
CA HIS A 32 -4.67 -4.83 2.01
C HIS A 32 -4.19 -4.77 3.47
N LEU A 33 -5.09 -4.66 4.44
CA LEU A 33 -4.73 -4.75 5.85
C LEU A 33 -4.17 -6.14 6.19
N THR A 34 -4.77 -7.22 5.67
CA THR A 34 -4.24 -8.58 5.81
C THR A 34 -2.82 -8.68 5.24
N LEU A 35 -2.60 -8.17 4.02
CA LEU A 35 -1.29 -8.19 3.36
C LEU A 35 -0.22 -7.42 4.14
N VAL A 36 -0.56 -6.23 4.65
CA VAL A 36 0.35 -5.41 5.47
C VAL A 36 0.70 -6.13 6.77
N ARG A 37 -0.30 -6.63 7.49
CA ARG A 37 -0.09 -7.33 8.76
C ARG A 37 0.73 -8.60 8.58
N HIS A 38 0.41 -9.41 7.56
CA HIS A 38 1.17 -10.61 7.24
C HIS A 38 2.64 -10.28 6.98
N ALA A 39 2.93 -9.28 6.14
CA ALA A 39 4.31 -8.87 5.87
C ALA A 39 5.03 -8.35 7.12
N LEU A 40 4.36 -7.61 8.01
CA LEU A 40 4.93 -7.16 9.29
C LEU A 40 5.24 -8.34 10.22
N GLU A 41 4.29 -9.26 10.41
CA GLU A 41 4.42 -10.46 11.24
C GLU A 41 5.55 -11.38 10.76
N ARG A 42 5.84 -11.37 9.45
CA ARG A 42 6.91 -12.14 8.82
C ARG A 42 8.26 -11.43 8.79
N GLY A 43 8.34 -10.18 9.25
CA GLY A 43 9.57 -9.40 9.33
C GLY A 43 9.94 -8.64 8.05
N TYR A 44 9.00 -8.47 7.11
CA TYR A 44 9.20 -7.79 5.83
C TYR A 44 8.74 -6.32 5.84
N GLY A 45 8.58 -5.72 7.02
CA GLY A 45 8.07 -4.35 7.18
C GLY A 45 8.88 -3.27 6.44
N ASP A 46 10.18 -3.50 6.25
CA ASP A 46 11.08 -2.60 5.52
C ASP A 46 10.99 -2.73 3.99
N GLN A 47 10.07 -3.56 3.48
CA GLN A 47 9.89 -3.84 2.05
C GLN A 47 8.47 -3.53 1.57
N ILE A 48 7.65 -2.84 2.37
CA ILE A 48 6.25 -2.55 2.02
C ILE A 48 6.12 -1.14 1.42
N LEU A 49 5.41 -1.01 0.31
CA LEU A 49 4.94 0.26 -0.25
C LEU A 49 3.41 0.24 -0.37
N LEU A 50 2.77 1.41 -0.22
CA LEU A 50 1.32 1.56 -0.26
C LEU A 50 0.90 2.62 -1.28
N SER A 51 -0.09 2.32 -2.11
CA SER A 51 -0.67 3.27 -3.07
C SER A 51 -2.11 2.88 -3.44
N HIS A 52 -2.72 3.60 -4.38
CA HIS A 52 -4.13 3.42 -4.77
C HIS A 52 -4.37 3.08 -6.23
N ASP A 53 -3.42 3.38 -7.11
CA ASP A 53 -3.67 3.36 -8.56
C ASP A 53 -4.93 4.19 -8.89
N ALA A 54 -4.94 5.43 -8.39
CA ALA A 54 -6.02 6.39 -8.53
C ALA A 54 -5.59 7.54 -9.47
N GLY A 55 -6.55 8.35 -9.90
CA GLY A 55 -6.26 9.55 -10.70
C GLY A 55 -6.34 9.40 -12.21
N TRP A 56 -6.63 8.20 -12.71
CA TRP A 56 -6.94 7.99 -14.12
C TRP A 56 -8.11 8.88 -14.57
N TYR A 57 -8.00 9.45 -15.76
CA TYR A 57 -8.99 10.34 -16.36
C TYR A 57 -9.25 9.96 -17.83
N GLU A 58 -10.42 10.33 -18.32
CA GLU A 58 -10.87 10.09 -19.69
C GLU A 58 -10.58 11.31 -20.58
N ALA A 59 -9.62 11.16 -21.50
CA ALA A 59 -9.29 12.21 -22.46
C ALA A 59 -10.49 12.52 -23.37
N GLY A 60 -10.84 13.80 -23.50
CA GLY A 60 -11.97 14.26 -24.32
C GLY A 60 -13.30 14.38 -23.56
N GLN A 61 -13.37 13.91 -22.32
CA GLN A 61 -14.52 14.17 -21.44
C GLN A 61 -14.32 15.49 -20.67
N PRO A 62 -15.39 16.29 -20.46
CA PRO A 62 -15.34 17.41 -19.54
C PRO A 62 -14.81 16.97 -18.18
N GLN A 63 -13.84 17.72 -17.64
CA GLN A 63 -13.21 17.45 -16.34
C GLN A 63 -12.51 16.07 -16.24
N GLY A 64 -12.26 15.40 -17.38
CA GLY A 64 -11.61 14.09 -17.40
C GLY A 64 -12.54 12.92 -17.01
N GLY A 65 -13.86 13.09 -17.07
CA GLY A 65 -14.81 12.05 -16.71
C GLY A 65 -14.89 11.84 -15.19
N THR A 66 -15.00 10.59 -14.74
CA THR A 66 -15.05 10.27 -13.30
C THR A 66 -13.66 9.94 -12.78
N VAL A 67 -13.04 10.86 -12.04
CA VAL A 67 -11.69 10.69 -11.47
C VAL A 67 -11.76 10.28 -10.01
N ARG A 68 -11.06 9.20 -9.65
CA ARG A 68 -10.93 8.75 -8.25
C ARG A 68 -9.94 9.65 -7.48
N PRO A 69 -10.28 10.13 -6.27
CA PRO A 69 -9.38 11.01 -5.51
C PRO A 69 -8.16 10.25 -4.96
N TYR A 70 -7.07 11.00 -4.72
CA TYR A 70 -5.80 10.49 -4.18
C TYR A 70 -5.75 10.39 -2.64
N THR A 71 -6.88 10.58 -1.96
CA THR A 71 -6.92 10.84 -0.51
C THR A 71 -7.11 9.60 0.35
N TYR A 72 -7.52 8.46 -0.23
CA TYR A 72 -8.01 7.30 0.53
C TYR A 72 -7.00 6.74 1.56
N LEU A 73 -5.71 6.74 1.26
CA LEU A 73 -4.64 6.18 2.11
C LEU A 73 -4.57 7.01 3.37
N MET A 74 -4.50 8.32 3.21
CA MET A 74 -4.38 9.24 4.35
C MET A 74 -5.69 9.39 5.10
N ALA A 75 -6.81 9.45 4.38
CA ALA A 75 -8.12 9.74 4.96
C ALA A 75 -8.76 8.52 5.64
N GLU A 76 -8.51 7.30 5.13
CA GLU A 76 -9.24 6.10 5.56
C GLU A 76 -8.30 4.95 5.94
N PHE A 77 -7.32 4.62 5.08
CA PHE A 77 -6.50 3.43 5.31
C PHE A 77 -5.51 3.60 6.47
N VAL A 78 -4.89 4.77 6.65
CA VAL A 78 -4.00 5.06 7.77
C VAL A 78 -4.76 5.02 9.11
N PRO A 79 -5.94 5.65 9.26
CA PRO A 79 -6.79 5.42 10.42
C PRO A 79 -7.11 3.94 10.68
N LEU A 80 -7.38 3.15 9.63
CA LEU A 80 -7.61 1.71 9.75
C LEU A 80 -6.36 0.96 10.27
N LEU A 81 -5.16 1.29 9.77
CA LEU A 81 -3.91 0.72 10.27
C LEU A 81 -3.72 1.01 11.77
N ARG A 82 -4.00 2.24 12.21
CA ARG A 82 -3.96 2.60 13.64
C ARG A 82 -4.96 1.80 14.47
N GLN A 83 -6.20 1.67 14.00
CA GLN A 83 -7.23 0.87 14.67
C GLN A 83 -6.85 -0.61 14.76
N ALA A 84 -6.11 -1.11 13.77
CA ALA A 84 -5.56 -2.46 13.77
C ALA A 84 -4.34 -2.65 14.69
N GLY A 85 -3.91 -1.58 15.39
CA GLY A 85 -2.85 -1.63 16.41
C GLY A 85 -1.46 -1.25 15.92
N LEU A 86 -1.30 -0.79 14.67
CA LEU A 86 0.00 -0.33 14.19
C LEU A 86 0.39 0.99 14.85
N GLY A 87 1.63 1.06 15.32
CA GLY A 87 2.19 2.25 15.95
C GLY A 87 2.60 3.33 14.94
N GLU A 88 2.82 4.56 15.42
CA GLU A 88 3.26 5.68 14.55
C GLU A 88 4.61 5.41 13.89
N GLU A 89 5.52 4.68 14.55
CA GLU A 89 6.81 4.31 13.94
C GLU A 89 6.64 3.40 12.74
N GLU A 90 5.71 2.44 12.81
CA GLU A 90 5.41 1.54 11.70
C GLU A 90 4.75 2.29 10.56
N ILE A 91 3.78 3.15 10.87
CA ILE A 91 3.12 4.01 9.88
C ILE A 91 4.12 4.95 9.22
N HIS A 92 5.03 5.55 9.99
CA HIS A 92 6.10 6.38 9.47
C HIS A 92 7.04 5.58 8.56
N ARG A 93 7.39 4.34 8.94
CA ARG A 93 8.17 3.45 8.09
C ARG A 93 7.45 3.21 6.74
N LEU A 94 6.16 2.88 6.77
CA LEU A 94 5.37 2.59 5.57
C LEU A 94 5.21 3.82 4.64
N LEU A 95 5.01 5.00 5.21
CA LEU A 95 4.69 6.21 4.44
C LEU A 95 5.89 7.09 4.09
N VAL A 96 6.99 6.96 4.82
CA VAL A 96 8.15 7.86 4.70
C VAL A 96 9.43 7.07 4.42
N GLU A 97 9.86 6.20 5.35
CA GLU A 97 11.18 5.57 5.21
C GLU A 97 11.25 4.59 4.05
N ASN A 98 10.21 3.79 3.84
CA ASN A 98 10.16 2.81 2.76
C ASN A 98 10.13 3.49 1.39
N PRO A 99 9.21 4.43 1.08
CA PRO A 99 9.25 5.17 -0.18
C PRO A 99 10.57 5.92 -0.39
N ARG A 100 11.12 6.54 0.66
CA ARG A 100 12.43 7.20 0.59
C ARG A 100 13.51 6.22 0.14
N ARG A 101 13.62 5.04 0.75
CA ARG A 101 14.61 4.03 0.39
C ARG A 101 14.39 3.45 -1.01
N ALA A 102 13.14 3.21 -1.39
CA ALA A 102 12.79 2.58 -2.67
C ALA A 102 13.01 3.51 -3.87
N LEU A 103 12.75 4.81 -3.71
CA LEU A 103 12.63 5.76 -4.82
C LEU A 103 13.80 6.75 -4.94
N THR A 104 14.77 6.70 -4.02
CA THR A 104 16.02 7.48 -4.16
C THR A 104 17.14 6.64 -4.76
N ILE A 105 17.94 7.27 -5.62
CA ILE A 105 19.21 6.69 -6.05
C ILE A 105 20.20 6.81 -4.89
N SER A 106 20.76 5.67 -4.48
CA SER A 106 21.83 5.58 -3.48
C SER A 106 23.20 5.70 -4.12
#